data_AF-A0A3N5QV77-F1
#
_entry.id   AF-A0A3N5QV77-F1
#
_cell.length_a   1.000
_cell.length_b   1.000
_cell.length_c   1.000
_cell.angle_alpha   90.00
_cell.angle_beta   90.00
_cell.angle_gamma   90.00
#
_symmetry.space_group_name_H-M   'P 1'
#
loop_
_entity.id
_entity.type
_entity.pdbx_description
1 polymer ?
#
loop_
_entity_poly.entity_id
_entity_poly.type
_entity_poly.pdbx_seq_one_letter_code
_entity_poly.pdbx_strand_id
1 'polypeptide(L)' 'MPGYVPPFKISSAIVSLIAEISERIGRYAAFQEASINLRLRRINRIRTIRGSLAIEGNTLTEEQASEIQDHI' A
#
# COMPACT_ATOMS: atom_id res chain seq x y z
N MET A 1 12.33 18.31 -30.70
CA MET A 1 11.14 18.73 -29.93
C MET A 1 11.48 18.67 -28.45
N PRO A 2 11.15 19.69 -27.63
CA PRO A 2 11.36 19.56 -26.20
C PRO A 2 10.47 18.43 -25.67
N GLY A 3 11.05 17.48 -24.95
CA GLY A 3 10.32 16.38 -24.33
C GLY A 3 9.38 16.90 -23.25
N TYR A 4 8.29 16.17 -23.00
CA TYR A 4 7.38 16.48 -21.90
C TYR A 4 8.13 16.47 -20.57
N VAL A 5 8.03 17.58 -19.82
CA VAL A 5 8.54 17.68 -18.45
C VAL A 5 7.34 17.73 -17.51
N PRO A 6 7.13 16.70 -16.68
CA PRO A 6 6.07 16.71 -15.69
C PRO A 6 6.24 17.88 -14.70
N PRO A 7 5.19 18.66 -14.37
CA PRO A 7 5.28 19.87 -13.57
C PRO A 7 5.31 19.59 -12.06
N PHE A 8 6.16 18.67 -11.61
CA PHE A 8 6.30 18.38 -10.18
C PHE A 8 7.19 19.42 -9.49
N LYS A 9 6.68 20.06 -8.43
CA LYS A 9 7.44 20.99 -7.59
C LYS A 9 7.53 20.43 -6.17
N ILE A 10 8.75 20.31 -5.67
CA ILE A 10 8.98 19.91 -4.27
C ILE A 10 8.50 21.04 -3.36
N SER A 11 7.73 20.69 -2.33
CA SER A 11 7.28 21.59 -1.28
C SER A 11 7.79 21.12 0.07
N SER A 12 7.80 22.01 1.07
CA SER A 12 8.12 21.66 2.46
C SER A 12 7.19 20.57 2.99
N ALA A 13 5.90 20.59 2.63
CA ALA A 13 4.94 19.57 3.03
C ALA A 13 5.33 18.17 2.50
N ILE A 14 5.79 18.07 1.25
CA ILE A 14 6.28 16.80 0.68
C ILE A 14 7.47 16.28 1.48
N VAL A 15 8.42 17.16 1.82
CA VAL A 15 9.60 16.77 2.61
C VAL A 15 9.20 16.29 4.00
N SER A 16 8.29 17.00 4.68
CA SER A 16 7.78 16.59 5.99
C SER A 16 7.10 15.21 5.93
N LEU A 17 6.27 14.96 4.91
CA LEU A 17 5.60 13.67 4.73
C LEU A 17 6.60 12.55 4.46
N ILE A 18 7.64 12.79 3.65
CA ILE A 18 8.71 11.83 3.42
C ILE A 18 9.38 11.45 4.75
N ALA A 19 9.75 12.44 5.56
CA ALA A 19 10.37 12.19 6.87
C ALA A 19 9.45 11.35 7.79
N GLU A 20 8.16 11.71 7.85
CA GLU A 20 7.15 10.98 8.64
C GLU A 20 6.98 9.52 8.19
N ILE A 21 6.97 9.28 6.88
CA ILE A 21 6.82 7.94 6.30
C ILE A 21 8.08 7.12 6.59
N SER A 22 9.27 7.69 6.38
CA SER A 22 10.54 7.03 6.66
C SER A 22 10.69 6.65 8.13
N GLU A 23 10.29 7.52 9.05
CA GLU A 23 10.32 7.23 10.48
C GLU A 23 9.41 6.05 10.84
N ARG A 24 8.19 6.01 10.29
CA ARG A 24 7.24 4.90 10.51
C ARG A 24 7.75 3.59 9.94
N ILE A 25 8.33 3.61 8.74
CA ILE A 25 8.94 2.44 8.12
C ILE A 25 10.11 1.94 8.98
N GLY A 26 10.97 2.85 9.45
CA GLY A 26 12.10 2.51 10.32
C GLY A 26 11.64 1.86 11.62
N ARG A 27 10.63 2.43 12.30
CA ARG A 27 10.00 1.82 13.47
C ARG A 27 9.44 0.43 13.15
N TYR A 28 8.68 0.30 12.08
CA TYR A 28 8.09 -0.99 11.68
C TYR A 28 9.15 -2.06 11.38
N ALA A 29 10.22 -1.71 10.67
CA ALA A 29 11.30 -2.63 10.33
C ALA A 29 12.03 -3.14 11.58
N ALA A 30 12.28 -2.27 12.56
CA ALA A 30 12.93 -2.62 13.82
C ALA A 30 12.11 -3.60 14.68
N PHE A 31 10.78 -3.63 14.55
CA PHE A 31 9.90 -4.51 15.33
C PHE A 31 9.57 -5.86 14.66
N GLN A 32 9.93 -6.06 13.38
CA GLN A 32 9.45 -7.20 12.56
C GLN A 32 10.36 -8.45 12.60
N GLU A 33 11.39 -8.49 13.44
CA GLU A 33 12.52 -9.44 13.31
C GLU A 33 12.30 -10.88 13.81
N ALA A 34 11.08 -11.41 13.98
CA ALA A 34 10.98 -12.79 14.50
C ALA A 34 9.95 -13.74 13.88
N SER A 35 8.66 -13.41 13.81
CA SER A 35 7.69 -14.49 13.49
C SER A 35 6.30 -14.02 13.13
N ILE A 36 6.04 -12.72 13.17
CA ILE A 36 4.69 -12.23 13.03
C ILE A 36 4.38 -12.05 11.54
N ASN A 37 3.28 -12.69 11.14
CA ASN A 37 2.29 -12.14 10.21
C ASN A 37 2.16 -12.68 8.78
N LEU A 38 2.33 -13.98 8.52
CA LEU A 38 1.74 -14.55 7.30
C LEU A 38 0.23 -14.26 7.19
N ARG A 39 -0.51 -14.36 8.31
CA ARG A 39 -1.94 -14.06 8.37
C ARG A 39 -2.25 -12.56 8.16
N LEU A 40 -1.56 -11.63 8.83
CA LEU A 40 -1.80 -10.20 8.58
C LEU A 40 -1.32 -9.76 7.20
N ARG A 41 -0.27 -10.37 6.62
CA ARG A 41 0.11 -10.13 5.22
C ARG A 41 -1.02 -10.55 4.28
N ARG A 42 -1.65 -11.72 4.51
CA ARG A 42 -2.81 -12.18 3.73
C ARG A 42 -3.96 -11.18 3.81
N ILE A 43 -4.33 -10.77 5.03
CA ILE A 43 -5.42 -9.81 5.29
C ILE A 43 -5.13 -8.45 4.63
N ASN A 44 -3.91 -7.92 4.78
CA ASN A 44 -3.54 -6.65 4.17
C ASN A 44 -3.58 -6.70 2.64
N ARG A 45 -3.20 -7.83 2.04
CA ARG A 45 -3.25 -8.01 0.58
C ARG A 45 -4.69 -8.04 0.05
N ILE A 46 -5.58 -8.76 0.73
CA ILE A 46 -7.02 -8.76 0.41
C ILE A 46 -7.59 -7.34 0.49
N ARG A 47 -7.23 -6.58 1.54
CA ARG A 47 -7.67 -5.19 1.71
C ARG A 47 -7.14 -4.27 0.59
N THR A 48 -5.90 -4.43 0.16
CA THR A 48 -5.33 -3.67 -0.96
C THR A 48 -6.06 -3.96 -2.27
N ILE A 49 -6.29 -5.24 -2.59
CA ILE A 49 -7.00 -5.64 -3.81
C ILE A 49 -8.41 -5.06 -3.83
N ARG A 50 -9.15 -5.19 -2.71
CA ARG A 50 -10.50 -4.62 -2.58
C ARG A 50 -10.49 -3.10 -2.71
N GLY A 51 -9.54 -2.41 -2.09
CA GLY A 51 -9.40 -0.96 -2.20
C GLY A 51 -9.16 -0.50 -3.65
N SER A 52 -8.25 -1.16 -4.37
CA SER A 52 -7.98 -0.88 -5.79
C SER A 52 -9.20 -1.14 -6.67
N LEU A 53 -9.87 -2.30 -6.51
CA LEU A 53 -11.04 -2.67 -7.29
C LEU A 53 -12.25 -1.76 -7.01
N ALA A 54 -12.43 -1.32 -5.77
CA ALA A 54 -13.49 -0.37 -5.41
C ALA A 54 -13.28 1.01 -6.03
N ILE A 55 -12.03 1.48 -6.17
CA ILE A 55 -11.70 2.73 -6.88
C ILE A 55 -12.05 2.60 -8.37
N GLU A 56 -11.91 1.41 -8.95
CA GLU A 56 -12.27 1.09 -10.34
C GLU A 56 -13.77 0.83 -10.56
N GLY A 57 -14.59 0.90 -9.50
CA GLY A 57 -16.04 0.71 -9.58
C GLY A 57 -16.53 -0.74 -9.43
N ASN A 58 -15.65 -1.67 -9.04
CA ASN A 58 -16.02 -3.07 -8.79
C ASN A 58 -16.49 -3.27 -7.34
N THR A 59 -17.61 -3.98 -7.14
CA THR A 59 -18.25 -4.23 -5.83
C THR A 59 -17.97 -5.62 -5.27
N LEU A 60 -16.69 -6.02 -5.24
CA LEU A 60 -16.30 -7.31 -4.64
C LEU A 60 -16.32 -7.25 -3.11
N THR A 61 -16.91 -8.26 -2.48
CA THR A 61 -16.91 -8.41 -1.01
C THR A 61 -15.56 -8.93 -0.50
N GLU A 62 -15.34 -8.83 0.81
CA GLU A 62 -14.10 -9.33 1.44
C GLU A 62 -13.96 -10.85 1.31
N GLU A 63 -15.08 -11.59 1.33
CA GLU A 63 -15.08 -13.03 1.06
C GLU A 63 -14.61 -13.34 -0.37
N GLN A 64 -15.14 -12.63 -1.37
CA GLN A 64 -14.81 -12.86 -2.78
C GLN A 64 -13.34 -12.52 -3.11
N ALA A 65 -12.81 -11.45 -2.51
CA ALA A 65 -11.39 -11.11 -2.64
C ALA A 65 -10.47 -12.13 -1.95
N SER A 66 -10.93 -12.74 -0.85
CA SER A 66 -10.22 -13.84 -0.21
C SER A 66 -10.23 -15.11 -1.05
N GLU A 67 -11.36 -15.48 -1.68
CA GLU A 67 -11.44 -16.66 -2.56
C GLU A 67 -10.47 -16.57 -3.74
N ILE A 68 -10.35 -15.40 -4.38
CA ILE A 68 -9.42 -15.21 -5.50
C ILE A 68 -7.96 -15.41 -5.04
N GLN A 69 -7.60 -14.92 -3.86
CA GLN A 69 -6.25 -15.08 -3.32
C GLN A 69 -5.96 -16.51 -2.86
N ASP A 70 -6.99 -17.30 -2.55
CA ASP A 70 -6.86 -18.69 -2.09
C ASP A 70 -6.78 -19.68 -3.28
N HIS A 71 -7.18 -19.25 -4.47
CA HIS A 71 -7.18 -20.04 -5.71
C HIS A 71 -6.05 -19.68 -6.70
N ILE A 72 -5.10 -18.82 -6.32
CA ILE A 72 -3.87 -18.48 -7.08
C ILE A 72 -2.64 -18.86 -6.24
#